data_AF-A0A3B0M036-F1
#
_entry.id   AF-A0A3B0M036-F1
#
_cell.length_a   1.000
_cell.length_b   1.000
_cell.length_c   1.000
_cell.angle_alpha   90.00
_cell.angle_beta   90.00
_cell.angle_gamma   90.00
#
_symmetry.space_group_name_H-M   'P 1'
#
loop_
_entity.id
_entity.type
_entity.pdbx_description
1 polymer ?
#
loop_
_entity_poly.entity_id
_entity_poly.type
_entity_poly.pdbx_seq_one_letter_code
_entity_poly.pdbx_strand_id
1 'polypeptide(L)'
;MQSDDPSPARQSHDKIATNSNKSHPSERVKSLFLFDNRINSETETEKKLNEEQYQLCNQEISSLMAMAYDESPTFRRLFNYAYDTHLCDGDKWHLSIHDAFSTTVTAGEIKAEKGKKIISLTIDPANGLQYKEQYQLENGNYALFSFTRAFMHEIVHALTTLPDQGNNHVRGTVVEYTNIIS
;
A
#
# COMPACT_ATOMS: atom_id res chain seq x y z
N MET A 1 1.69 6.45 -18.58
CA MET A 1 1.32 5.67 -19.79
C MET A 1 1.30 4.21 -19.40
N GLN A 2 0.35 3.40 -19.89
CA GLN A 2 0.39 1.95 -19.69
C GLN A 2 1.57 1.39 -20.51
N SER A 3 2.37 0.50 -19.92
CA SER A 3 3.43 -0.24 -20.63
C SER A 3 2.81 -1.05 -21.77
N ASP A 4 3.42 -1.00 -22.96
CA ASP A 4 3.03 -1.81 -24.13
C ASP A 4 3.19 -3.32 -23.89
N ASP A 5 4.00 -3.70 -22.89
CA ASP A 5 4.12 -5.05 -22.38
C ASP A 5 3.87 -5.05 -20.86
N PRO A 6 2.63 -5.33 -20.41
CA PRO A 6 2.32 -5.34 -18.99
C PRO A 6 2.54 -6.70 -18.36
N SER A 7 3.04 -6.71 -17.13
CA SER A 7 3.37 -7.93 -16.41
C SER A 7 2.21 -8.96 -16.45
N PRO A 8 2.49 -10.25 -16.69
CA PRO A 8 1.45 -11.28 -16.78
C PRO A 8 0.57 -11.40 -15.53
N ALA A 9 1.14 -11.14 -14.35
CA ALA A 9 0.40 -11.13 -13.10
C ALA A 9 -0.56 -9.93 -13.02
N ARG A 10 -0.17 -8.74 -13.52
CA ARG A 10 -1.09 -7.60 -13.68
C ARG A 10 -2.24 -7.95 -14.60
N GLN A 11 -1.94 -8.48 -15.79
CA GLN A 11 -2.97 -8.85 -16.77
C GLN A 11 -3.97 -9.86 -16.20
N SER A 12 -3.48 -10.84 -15.43
CA SER A 12 -4.33 -11.84 -14.79
C SER A 12 -5.20 -11.24 -13.71
N HIS A 13 -4.64 -10.33 -12.89
CA HIS A 13 -5.37 -9.62 -11.85
C HIS A 13 -6.39 -8.62 -12.42
N ASP A 14 -6.10 -7.96 -13.54
CA ASP A 14 -7.03 -7.05 -14.21
C ASP A 14 -8.29 -7.77 -14.74
N LYS A 15 -8.21 -9.07 -15.02
CA LYS A 15 -9.36 -9.89 -15.45
C LYS A 15 -10.34 -10.20 -14.32
N ILE A 16 -9.87 -10.19 -13.07
CA ILE A 16 -10.71 -10.50 -11.89
C ILE A 16 -11.13 -9.21 -11.17
N ALA A 17 -10.24 -8.23 -11.05
CA ALA A 17 -10.51 -6.92 -10.47
C ALA A 17 -11.07 -5.95 -11.52
N THR A 18 -12.37 -6.03 -11.79
CA THR A 18 -13.02 -5.30 -12.89
C THR A 18 -13.90 -4.13 -12.42
N ASN A 19 -14.43 -4.19 -11.21
CA ASN A 19 -15.38 -3.19 -10.70
C ASN A 19 -14.69 -1.85 -10.34
N SER A 20 -14.81 -0.85 -11.20
CA SER A 20 -14.27 0.50 -11.00
C SER A 20 -15.30 1.50 -10.46
N ASN A 21 -16.46 1.05 -9.98
CA ASN A 21 -17.49 1.94 -9.44
C ASN A 21 -17.07 2.52 -8.07
N LYS A 22 -17.65 3.68 -7.73
CA LYS A 22 -17.56 4.24 -6.37
C LYS A 22 -18.54 3.51 -5.44
N SER A 23 -18.15 2.30 -5.04
CA SER A 23 -18.94 1.40 -4.19
C SER A 23 -18.92 1.80 -2.72
N HIS A 24 -17.90 2.56 -2.31
CA HIS A 24 -17.71 3.01 -0.93
C HIS A 24 -17.52 4.53 -0.87
N PRO A 25 -17.89 5.18 0.25
CA PRO A 25 -17.48 6.55 0.51
C PRO A 25 -15.96 6.62 0.69
N SER A 26 -15.29 7.54 -0.01
CA SER A 26 -13.83 7.65 -0.07
C SER A 26 -13.20 7.87 1.32
N GLU A 27 -13.90 8.59 2.20
CA GLU A 27 -13.49 8.83 3.59
C GLU A 27 -13.46 7.56 4.45
N ARG A 28 -14.16 6.49 4.02
CA ARG A 28 -14.21 5.21 4.74
C ARG A 28 -13.19 4.19 4.25
N VAL A 29 -12.58 4.39 3.08
CA VAL A 29 -11.67 3.43 2.42
C VAL A 29 -10.57 2.94 3.36
N LYS A 30 -9.90 3.85 4.07
CA LYS A 30 -8.89 3.47 5.08
C LYS A 30 -9.47 2.59 6.19
N SER A 31 -10.62 2.94 6.74
CA SER A 31 -11.24 2.18 7.85
C SER A 31 -11.70 0.78 7.44
N LEU A 32 -11.96 0.57 6.15
CA LEU A 32 -12.27 -0.73 5.58
C LEU A 32 -11.00 -1.55 5.31
N PHE A 33 -9.87 -0.88 5.10
CA PHE A 33 -8.58 -1.49 4.81
C PHE A 33 -7.74 -1.83 6.06
N LEU A 34 -7.70 -0.93 7.05
CA LEU A 34 -6.91 -1.08 8.28
C LEU A 34 -7.75 -1.50 9.48
N PHE A 35 -7.13 -2.26 10.39
CA PHE A 35 -7.60 -2.41 11.76
C PHE A 35 -7.33 -1.15 12.57
N ASP A 36 -8.33 -0.72 13.32
CA ASP A 36 -8.24 0.40 14.26
C ASP A 36 -7.69 -0.04 15.62
N ASN A 37 -6.54 -0.73 15.59
CA ASN A 37 -5.87 -1.20 16.80
C ASN A 37 -4.38 -0.89 16.72
N ARG A 38 -3.92 -0.01 17.63
CA ARG A 38 -2.49 0.21 17.89
C ARG A 38 -1.87 -1.08 18.41
N ILE A 39 -0.72 -1.46 17.87
CA ILE A 39 0.12 -2.48 18.51
C ILE A 39 0.87 -1.76 19.64
N ASN A 40 0.37 -1.86 20.87
CA ASN A 40 0.95 -1.19 22.03
C ASN A 40 2.07 -2.05 22.66
N SER A 41 3.31 -1.58 22.63
CA SER A 41 4.28 -1.90 23.69
C SER A 41 5.39 -0.85 23.72
N GLU A 42 5.40 0.07 24.67
CA GLU A 42 6.51 1.04 24.82
C GLU A 42 6.45 1.88 26.11
N THR A 43 7.55 2.57 26.41
CA THR A 43 7.71 3.52 27.53
C THR A 43 7.06 4.89 27.23
N GLU A 44 6.87 5.78 28.22
CA GLU A 44 6.13 7.06 28.04
C GLU A 44 6.74 8.03 27.02
N THR A 45 8.07 8.11 26.92
CA THR A 45 8.73 9.02 25.97
C THR A 45 8.63 8.49 24.54
N GLU A 46 8.84 7.18 24.36
CA GLU A 46 8.66 6.48 23.08
C GLU A 46 7.20 6.59 22.62
N LYS A 47 6.23 6.40 23.52
CA LYS A 47 4.81 6.57 23.23
C LYS A 47 4.48 7.91 22.57
N LYS A 48 5.09 9.02 23.01
CA LYS A 48 4.76 10.34 22.47
C LYS A 48 5.30 10.53 21.05
N LEU A 49 6.57 10.19 20.83
CA LEU A 49 7.18 10.28 19.48
C LEU A 49 6.46 9.33 18.51
N ASN A 50 6.15 8.13 18.98
CA ASN A 50 5.47 7.11 18.18
C ASN A 50 4.00 7.48 17.94
N GLU A 51 3.36 8.23 18.84
CA GLU A 51 2.03 8.78 18.61
C GLU A 51 2.04 9.88 17.53
N GLU A 52 3.01 10.78 17.54
CA GLU A 52 3.15 11.81 16.49
C GLU A 52 3.40 11.16 15.12
N GLN A 53 4.32 10.19 15.05
CA GLN A 53 4.58 9.41 13.83
C GLN A 53 3.35 8.64 13.36
N TYR A 54 2.66 7.95 14.28
CA TYR A 54 1.45 7.21 13.97
C TYR A 54 0.35 8.12 13.44
N GLN A 55 0.14 9.28 14.06
CA GLN A 55 -0.85 10.24 13.60
C GLN A 55 -0.52 10.77 12.21
N LEU A 56 0.74 11.09 11.92
CA LEU A 56 1.18 11.51 10.58
C LEU A 56 0.96 10.40 9.54
N CYS A 57 1.42 9.17 9.81
CA CYS A 57 1.21 8.03 8.91
C CYS A 57 -0.29 7.77 8.68
N ASN A 58 -1.09 7.81 9.73
CA ASN A 58 -2.52 7.57 9.68
C ASN A 58 -3.29 8.67 8.93
N GLN A 59 -2.85 9.93 9.02
CA GLN A 59 -3.40 11.04 8.24
C GLN A 59 -3.02 10.92 6.77
N GLU A 60 -1.75 10.65 6.47
CA GLU A 60 -1.24 10.55 5.10
C GLU A 60 -1.89 9.38 4.36
N ILE A 61 -1.93 8.20 4.97
CA ILE A 61 -2.60 7.04 4.36
C ILE A 61 -4.10 7.32 4.16
N SER A 62 -4.75 8.02 5.09
CA SER A 62 -6.17 8.37 4.96
C SER A 62 -6.43 9.28 3.77
N SER A 63 -5.62 10.34 3.63
CA SER A 63 -5.71 11.30 2.54
C SER A 63 -5.43 10.62 1.20
N LEU A 64 -4.32 9.89 1.12
CA LEU A 64 -3.86 9.23 -0.09
C LEU A 64 -4.88 8.21 -0.61
N MET A 65 -5.38 7.32 0.27
CA MET A 65 -6.36 6.32 -0.15
C MET A 65 -7.68 6.95 -0.58
N ALA A 66 -8.15 8.00 0.10
CA ALA A 66 -9.38 8.69 -0.28
C ALA A 66 -9.24 9.35 -1.66
N MET A 67 -8.16 10.10 -1.89
CA MET A 67 -7.87 10.72 -3.19
C MET A 67 -7.73 9.66 -4.30
N ALA A 68 -6.96 8.60 -4.06
CA ALA A 68 -6.77 7.55 -5.05
C ALA A 68 -8.10 6.84 -5.39
N TYR A 69 -8.97 6.60 -4.41
CA TYR A 69 -10.28 6.03 -4.65
C TYR A 69 -11.20 6.96 -5.43
N ASP A 70 -11.14 8.27 -5.18
CA ASP A 70 -11.93 9.25 -5.92
C ASP A 70 -11.48 9.42 -7.37
N GLU A 71 -10.17 9.44 -7.61
CA GLU A 71 -9.58 9.87 -8.87
C GLU A 71 -9.18 8.70 -9.78
N SER A 72 -8.76 7.56 -9.23
CA SER A 72 -8.20 6.45 -10.02
C SER A 72 -9.19 5.29 -10.18
N PRO A 73 -9.72 5.03 -11.40
CA PRO A 73 -10.50 3.83 -11.69
C PRO A 73 -9.71 2.54 -11.40
N THR A 74 -8.39 2.56 -11.61
CA THR A 74 -7.52 1.42 -11.31
C THR A 74 -7.48 1.14 -9.82
N PHE A 75 -7.27 2.16 -8.98
CA PHE A 75 -7.30 1.98 -7.53
C PHE A 75 -8.65 1.43 -7.07
N ARG A 76 -9.78 1.96 -7.59
CA ARG A 76 -11.11 1.44 -7.28
C ARG A 76 -11.27 -0.04 -7.61
N ARG A 77 -10.77 -0.50 -8.76
CA ARG A 77 -10.80 -1.93 -9.12
C ARG A 77 -10.06 -2.80 -8.11
N LEU A 78 -8.84 -2.40 -7.74
CA LEU A 78 -8.03 -3.14 -6.76
C LEU A 78 -8.72 -3.16 -5.39
N PHE A 79 -9.17 -1.99 -4.93
CA PHE A 79 -9.82 -1.86 -3.63
C PHE A 79 -11.13 -2.64 -3.54
N ASN A 80 -12.02 -2.48 -4.51
CA ASN A 80 -13.32 -3.15 -4.51
C ASN A 80 -13.12 -4.67 -4.56
N TYR A 81 -12.19 -5.16 -5.37
CA TYR A 81 -11.87 -6.59 -5.42
C TYR A 81 -11.31 -7.10 -4.09
N ALA A 82 -10.37 -6.39 -3.48
CA ALA A 82 -9.85 -6.74 -2.15
C ALA A 82 -10.96 -6.73 -1.08
N TYR A 83 -11.86 -5.76 -1.15
CA TYR A 83 -12.98 -5.66 -0.23
C TYR A 83 -13.90 -6.88 -0.33
N ASP A 84 -14.34 -7.20 -1.54
CA ASP A 84 -15.28 -8.30 -1.79
C ASP A 84 -14.68 -9.69 -1.51
N THR A 85 -13.34 -9.80 -1.51
CA THR A 85 -12.66 -11.09 -1.34
C THR A 85 -12.20 -11.37 0.09
N HIS A 86 -11.84 -10.36 0.87
CA HIS A 86 -11.28 -10.59 2.20
C HIS A 86 -11.44 -9.43 3.21
N LEU A 87 -11.38 -8.15 2.79
CA LEU A 87 -11.46 -7.05 3.78
C LEU A 87 -12.85 -6.95 4.44
N CYS A 88 -13.92 -7.33 3.73
CA CYS A 88 -15.29 -7.32 4.27
C CYS A 88 -15.49 -8.32 5.42
N ASP A 89 -14.75 -9.43 5.41
CA ASP A 89 -14.75 -10.47 6.45
C ASP A 89 -13.86 -10.13 7.65
N GLY A 90 -13.27 -8.93 7.65
CA GLY A 90 -12.39 -8.47 8.72
C GLY A 90 -10.94 -8.88 8.57
N ASP A 91 -10.52 -9.43 7.42
CA ASP A 91 -9.12 -9.76 7.13
C ASP A 91 -8.31 -8.50 6.73
N LYS A 92 -8.34 -7.51 7.62
CA LYS A 92 -7.75 -6.18 7.44
C LYS A 92 -6.28 -6.16 7.83
N TRP A 93 -5.61 -5.09 7.41
CA TRP A 93 -4.19 -4.87 7.64
C TRP A 93 -3.94 -4.12 8.96
N HIS A 94 -2.87 -4.48 9.67
CA HIS A 94 -2.37 -3.74 10.82
C HIS A 94 -1.25 -2.79 10.37
N LEU A 95 -1.33 -1.53 10.81
CA LEU A 95 -0.30 -0.54 10.54
C LEU A 95 0.87 -0.70 11.54
N SER A 96 2.07 -0.96 11.03
CA SER A 96 3.34 -0.78 11.77
C SER A 96 4.00 0.53 11.33
N ILE A 97 4.61 1.25 12.26
CA ILE A 97 5.32 2.52 11.99
C ILE A 97 6.82 2.47 12.30
N HIS A 98 7.27 1.38 12.92
CA HIS A 98 8.64 1.24 13.42
C HIS A 98 9.57 0.56 12.41
N ASP A 99 8.98 -0.20 11.48
CA ASP A 99 9.71 -0.97 10.50
C ASP A 99 9.91 -0.18 9.20
N ALA A 100 10.88 -0.63 8.39
CA ALA A 100 11.01 -0.16 7.02
C ALA A 100 9.74 -0.48 6.21
N PHE A 101 9.52 0.27 5.12
CA PHE A 101 8.41 0.02 4.21
C PHE A 101 8.39 -1.44 3.78
N SER A 102 7.28 -2.10 4.08
CA SER A 102 7.09 -3.52 3.80
C SER A 102 5.63 -3.92 3.99
N THR A 103 5.24 -5.00 3.33
CA THR A 103 3.91 -5.59 3.43
C THR A 103 4.05 -7.10 3.53
N THR A 104 3.38 -7.73 4.50
CA THR A 104 3.40 -9.20 4.62
C THR A 104 2.45 -9.82 3.60
N VAL A 105 3.00 -10.34 2.50
CA VAL A 105 2.19 -10.85 1.38
C VAL A 105 2.13 -12.38 1.38
N THR A 106 3.19 -13.05 1.81
CA THR A 106 3.30 -14.50 1.79
C THR A 106 2.73 -15.14 3.06
N ALA A 107 2.24 -16.37 2.95
CA ALA A 107 1.79 -17.14 4.11
C ALA A 107 2.90 -17.36 5.16
N GLY A 108 4.17 -17.38 4.74
CA GLY A 108 5.32 -17.48 5.63
C GLY A 108 5.50 -16.24 6.49
N GLU A 109 5.42 -15.05 5.89
CA GLU A 109 5.49 -13.76 6.58
C GLU A 109 4.31 -13.60 7.55
N ILE A 110 3.09 -13.88 7.10
CA ILE A 110 1.88 -13.81 7.95
C ILE A 110 2.00 -14.75 9.15
N LYS A 111 2.55 -15.96 8.96
CA LYS A 111 2.77 -16.90 10.05
C LYS A 111 3.82 -16.39 11.05
N ALA A 112 4.87 -15.73 10.58
CA ALA A 112 5.88 -15.11 11.45
C ALA A 112 5.24 -14.01 12.33
N GLU A 113 4.29 -13.26 11.79
CA GLU A 113 3.50 -12.23 12.48
C GLU A 113 2.31 -12.77 13.27
N LYS A 114 2.34 -14.05 13.65
CA LYS A 114 1.28 -14.71 14.45
C LYS A 114 -0.10 -14.66 13.78
N GLY A 115 -0.14 -14.72 12.46
CA GLY A 115 -1.37 -14.67 11.67
C GLY A 115 -1.84 -13.25 11.32
N LYS A 116 -1.08 -12.21 11.67
CA LYS A 116 -1.43 -10.83 11.35
C LYS A 116 -0.88 -10.44 9.99
N LYS A 117 -1.70 -9.72 9.21
CA LYS A 117 -1.25 -9.00 8.02
C LYS A 117 -0.76 -7.63 8.42
N ILE A 118 0.51 -7.35 8.20
CA ILE A 118 1.15 -6.08 8.56
C ILE A 118 1.45 -5.30 7.29
N ILE A 119 1.08 -4.01 7.30
CA ILE A 119 1.60 -3.00 6.39
C ILE A 119 2.44 -2.02 7.21
N SER A 120 3.71 -1.92 6.87
CA SER A 120 4.68 -1.07 7.56
C SER A 120 4.86 0.21 6.76
N LEU A 121 4.46 1.34 7.35
CA LEU A 121 4.60 2.67 6.76
C LEU A 121 5.29 3.57 7.77
N THR A 122 6.45 4.11 7.39
CA THR A 122 7.23 4.97 8.27
C THR A 122 7.30 6.39 7.73
N ILE A 123 7.15 7.39 8.61
CA ILE A 123 7.41 8.80 8.32
C ILE A 123 8.36 9.27 9.40
N ASP A 124 9.56 9.70 9.01
CA ASP A 124 10.52 10.30 9.92
C ASP A 124 10.15 11.80 10.11
N PRO A 125 9.70 12.21 11.31
CA PRO A 125 9.31 13.59 11.57
C PRO A 125 10.52 14.55 11.52
N ALA A 126 11.75 14.07 11.68
CA ALA A 126 12.96 14.88 11.65
C ALA A 126 13.57 15.02 10.25
N ASN A 127 13.41 14.04 9.36
CA ASN A 127 13.94 14.06 8.00
C ASN A 127 12.95 14.60 6.94
N GLY A 128 11.72 14.91 7.34
CA GLY A 128 10.68 15.39 6.43
C GLY A 128 10.34 14.40 5.31
N LEU A 129 9.55 14.84 4.32
CA LEU A 129 9.09 14.01 3.19
C LEU A 129 10.18 13.69 2.15
N GLN A 130 11.46 13.58 2.52
CA GLN A 130 12.54 13.17 1.61
C GLN A 130 12.95 11.70 1.78
N TYR A 131 12.46 10.85 0.89
CA TYR A 131 12.85 9.46 0.79
C TYR A 131 13.98 9.33 -0.25
N LYS A 132 15.10 8.69 0.11
CA LYS A 132 16.37 8.74 -0.66
C LYS A 132 16.52 7.63 -1.70
N GLU A 133 15.61 6.67 -1.76
CA GLU A 133 15.68 5.59 -2.74
C GLU A 133 15.30 6.07 -4.14
N GLN A 134 15.90 5.46 -5.15
CA GLN A 134 15.66 5.78 -6.55
C GLN A 134 15.05 4.58 -7.28
N TYR A 135 14.19 4.86 -8.27
CA TYR A 135 13.70 3.85 -9.21
C TYR A 135 13.92 4.32 -10.65
N GLN A 136 14.05 3.34 -11.55
CA GLN A 136 14.24 3.61 -12.97
C GLN A 136 12.89 3.89 -13.65
N LEU A 137 12.82 5.02 -14.37
CA LEU A 137 11.73 5.44 -15.22
C LEU A 137 11.78 4.74 -16.59
N GLU A 138 10.71 4.85 -17.38
CA GLU A 138 10.62 4.22 -18.70
C GLU A 138 11.71 4.67 -19.68
N ASN A 139 12.17 5.91 -19.56
CA ASN A 139 13.22 6.50 -20.39
C ASN A 139 14.64 6.13 -19.91
N GLY A 140 14.77 5.23 -18.92
CA GLY A 140 16.04 4.81 -18.36
C GLY A 140 16.64 5.75 -17.30
N ASN A 141 16.04 6.92 -17.07
CA ASN A 141 16.46 7.85 -16.02
C ASN A 141 16.01 7.36 -14.64
N TYR A 142 16.64 7.86 -13.58
CA TYR A 142 16.26 7.57 -12.20
C TYR A 142 15.48 8.73 -11.59
N ALA A 143 14.41 8.41 -10.86
CA ALA A 143 13.66 9.35 -10.04
C ALA A 143 13.75 8.94 -8.58
N LEU A 144 13.69 9.92 -7.67
CA LEU A 144 13.53 9.65 -6.25
C LEU A 144 12.11 9.14 -5.99
N PHE A 145 11.99 8.16 -5.11
CA PHE A 145 10.72 7.80 -4.52
C PHE A 145 10.20 8.99 -3.70
N SER A 146 8.96 9.41 -3.96
CA SER A 146 8.23 10.25 -3.03
C SER A 146 7.61 9.39 -1.94
N PHE A 147 7.35 9.97 -0.76
CA PHE A 147 6.60 9.29 0.30
C PHE A 147 5.25 8.79 -0.20
N THR A 148 4.54 9.60 -0.99
CA THR A 148 3.28 9.23 -1.62
C THR A 148 3.40 7.97 -2.47
N ARG A 149 4.49 7.85 -3.27
CA ARG A 149 4.74 6.67 -4.10
C ARG A 149 5.07 5.44 -3.25
N ALA A 150 5.88 5.59 -2.21
CA ALA A 150 6.22 4.51 -1.30
C ALA A 150 4.98 3.98 -0.56
N PHE A 151 4.13 4.87 -0.05
CA PHE A 151 2.85 4.50 0.56
C PHE A 151 1.94 3.77 -0.45
N MET A 152 1.79 4.32 -1.66
CA MET A 152 0.96 3.70 -2.68
C MET A 152 1.48 2.31 -3.08
N HIS A 153 2.80 2.13 -3.14
CA HIS A 153 3.44 0.85 -3.44
C HIS A 153 3.04 -0.23 -2.43
N GLU A 154 3.17 0.07 -1.13
CA GLU A 154 2.76 -0.88 -0.07
C GLU A 154 1.25 -1.11 -0.04
N ILE A 155 0.44 -0.07 -0.29
CA ILE A 155 -1.03 -0.23 -0.40
C ILE A 155 -1.38 -1.18 -1.56
N VAL A 156 -0.71 -1.05 -2.71
CA VAL A 156 -0.93 -1.93 -3.86
C VAL A 156 -0.52 -3.37 -3.54
N HIS A 157 0.60 -3.58 -2.81
CA HIS A 157 0.95 -4.91 -2.31
C HIS A 157 -0.18 -5.49 -1.47
N ALA A 158 -0.67 -4.71 -0.52
CA ALA A 158 -1.70 -5.16 0.41
C ALA A 158 -3.04 -5.47 -0.28
N LEU A 159 -3.44 -4.67 -1.28
CA LEU A 159 -4.68 -4.88 -2.03
C LEU A 159 -4.60 -6.05 -3.00
N THR A 160 -3.44 -6.32 -3.58
CA THR A 160 -3.29 -7.36 -4.62
C THR A 160 -2.77 -8.68 -4.06
N THR A 161 -2.07 -8.65 -2.93
CA THR A 161 -1.29 -9.78 -2.38
C THR A 161 -0.33 -10.40 -3.42
N LEU A 162 0.11 -9.59 -4.39
CA LEU A 162 1.05 -10.01 -5.43
C LEU A 162 2.49 -9.69 -4.98
N PRO A 163 3.46 -10.56 -5.33
CA PRO A 163 4.87 -10.29 -5.07
C PRO A 163 5.39 -9.21 -6.01
N ASP A 164 6.44 -8.51 -5.58
CA ASP A 164 7.13 -7.51 -6.40
C ASP A 164 7.81 -8.16 -7.61
N GLN A 165 8.49 -9.29 -7.40
CA GLN A 165 9.15 -10.02 -8.47
C GLN A 165 8.19 -10.95 -9.20
N GLY A 166 7.50 -10.42 -10.21
CA GLY A 166 6.75 -11.22 -11.17
C GLY A 166 7.70 -11.82 -12.22
N ASN A 167 8.20 -13.05 -11.99
CA ASN A 167 8.80 -13.94 -13.00
C ASN A 167 9.54 -13.24 -14.16
N ASN A 168 10.68 -12.59 -13.88
CA ASN A 168 11.55 -11.91 -14.86
C ASN A 168 10.96 -10.68 -15.59
N HIS A 169 9.85 -10.12 -15.13
CA HIS A 169 9.37 -8.83 -15.65
C HIS A 169 10.17 -7.67 -15.05
N VAL A 170 10.70 -6.79 -15.91
CA VAL A 170 11.68 -5.73 -15.55
C VAL A 170 11.19 -4.80 -14.44
N ARG A 171 9.88 -4.61 -14.31
CA ARG A 171 9.28 -3.72 -13.30
C ARG A 171 8.54 -4.43 -12.16
N GLY A 172 7.99 -5.61 -12.40
CA GLY A 172 7.03 -6.22 -11.47
C GLY A 172 5.63 -5.58 -11.48
N THR A 173 4.63 -6.33 -11.00
CA THR A 173 3.21 -5.95 -11.10
C THR A 173 2.83 -4.79 -10.20
N VAL A 174 3.37 -4.75 -8.98
CA VAL A 174 3.04 -3.70 -8.01
C VAL A 174 3.55 -2.34 -8.50
N VAL A 175 4.78 -2.28 -8.98
CA VAL A 175 5.36 -1.07 -9.60
C VAL A 175 4.51 -0.55 -10.77
N GLU A 176 4.00 -1.44 -11.63
CA GLU A 176 3.12 -1.04 -12.73
C GLU A 176 1.82 -0.42 -12.24
N TYR A 177 1.14 -1.06 -11.27
CA TYR A 177 -0.08 -0.50 -10.69
C TYR A 177 0.18 0.83 -10.01
N THR A 178 1.26 0.95 -9.22
CA THR A 178 1.67 2.19 -8.57
C THR A 178 1.87 3.31 -9.60
N ASN A 179 2.51 3.04 -10.74
CA ASN A 179 2.71 4.01 -11.81
C ASN A 179 1.44 4.39 -12.59
N ILE A 180 0.41 3.56 -12.57
CA ILE A 180 -0.89 3.86 -13.20
C ILE A 180 -1.76 4.71 -12.25
N ILE A 181 -1.62 4.50 -10.94
CA ILE A 181 -2.40 5.20 -9.93
C ILE A 181 -1.80 6.56 -9.59
N SER A 182 -0.47 6.68 -9.63
CA SER A 182 0.31 7.87 -9.23
C SER A 182 0.66 8.77 -10.41
#